data_AF-A0A3L7JNG8-F1
#
_entry.id   AF-A0A3L7JNG8-F1
#
_cell.length_a   1.000
_cell.length_b   1.000
_cell.length_c   1.000
_cell.angle_alpha   90.00
_cell.angle_beta   90.00
_cell.angle_gamma   90.00
#
_symmetry.space_group_name_H-M   'P 1'
#
loop_
_entity.id
_entity.type
_entity.pdbx_description
1 polymer ?
#
loop_
_entity_poly.entity_id
_entity_poly.type
_entity_poly.pdbx_seq_one_letter_code
_entity_poly.pdbx_strand_id
1 'polypeptide(L)'
;MEVIYYLLYWHFLLMVVLILILSALVSVLFPRIHFLFLILASGLAAYFYTVVVEVKDLTLFTIIVNSTFSFIGIGYVKCLIYLKKKGEEYQDSNI
;
A
#
# COMPACT_ATOMS: atom_id res chain seq x y z
N MET A 1 -22.01 18.91 12.45
CA MET A 1 -20.64 18.53 12.89
C MET A 1 -20.35 17.07 12.56
N GLU A 2 -21.26 16.13 12.79
CA GLU A 2 -21.04 14.69 12.55
C GLU A 2 -20.81 14.29 11.08
N VAL A 3 -21.53 14.91 10.13
CA VAL A 3 -21.43 14.58 8.70
C VAL A 3 -20.02 14.80 8.14
N ILE A 4 -19.30 15.82 8.63
CA ILE A 4 -17.94 16.15 8.20
C ILE A 4 -16.94 15.08 8.65
N TYR A 5 -17.11 14.54 9.86
CA TYR A 5 -16.24 13.46 10.36
C TYR A 5 -16.44 12.16 9.57
N TYR A 6 -17.69 11.83 9.22
CA TYR A 6 -17.96 10.67 8.35
C TYR A 6 -17.35 10.84 6.96
N LEU A 7 -17.47 12.03 6.37
CA LEU A 7 -16.87 12.34 5.06
C LEU A 7 -15.33 12.23 5.11
N LEU A 8 -14.71 12.74 6.19
CA LEU A 8 -13.26 12.67 6.38
C LEU A 8 -12.77 11.23 6.55
N TYR A 9 -13.46 10.41 7.37
CA TYR A 9 -13.14 9.00 7.55
C TYR A 9 -13.30 8.21 6.24
N TRP A 10 -14.40 8.45 5.52
CA TRP A 10 -14.66 7.80 4.24
C TRP A 10 -13.59 8.15 3.21
N HIS A 11 -13.22 9.43 3.11
CA HIS A 11 -12.20 9.90 2.19
C HIS A 11 -10.82 9.32 2.53
N PHE A 12 -10.47 9.25 3.83
CA PHE A 12 -9.24 8.62 4.29
C PHE A 12 -9.17 7.13 3.91
N LEU A 13 -10.26 6.40 4.11
CA LEU A 13 -10.34 4.97 3.80
C LEU A 13 -10.17 4.72 2.30
N LEU A 14 -10.83 5.53 1.46
CA LEU A 14 -10.62 5.50 0.01
C LEU A 14 -9.16 5.72 -0.36
N MET A 15 -8.49 6.69 0.26
CA MET A 15 -7.08 7.01 0.02
C MET A 15 -6.16 5.82 0.36
N VAL A 16 -6.37 5.18 1.51
CA VAL A 16 -5.61 4.00 1.95
C VAL A 16 -5.79 2.82 0.99
N VAL A 17 -7.04 2.56 0.56
CA VAL A 17 -7.32 1.49 -0.42
C VAL A 17 -6.65 1.78 -1.76
N LEU A 18 -6.67 3.03 -2.21
CA LEU A 18 -6.04 3.45 -3.47
C LEU A 18 -4.52 3.26 -3.41
N ILE A 19 -3.89 3.63 -2.29
CA ILE A 19 -2.45 3.41 -2.04
C ILE A 19 -2.12 1.91 -1.98
N LEU A 20 -2.96 1.09 -1.35
CA LEU A 20 -2.79 -0.36 -1.31
C LEU A 20 -2.78 -0.95 -2.73
N ILE A 21 -3.79 -0.61 -3.54
CA ILE A 21 -3.92 -1.11 -4.91
C ILE A 21 -2.76 -0.62 -5.77
N LEU A 22 -2.39 0.66 -5.68
CA LEU A 22 -1.23 1.20 -6.41
C LEU A 22 0.07 0.52 -5.99
N SER A 23 0.27 0.32 -4.69
CA SER A 23 1.46 -0.35 -4.16
C SER A 23 1.57 -1.79 -4.66
N ALA A 24 0.45 -2.53 -4.62
CA ALA A 24 0.37 -3.88 -5.16
C ALA A 24 0.62 -3.89 -6.69
N LEU A 25 -0.02 -2.99 -7.44
CA LEU A 25 0.11 -2.91 -8.89
C LEU A 25 1.55 -2.60 -9.31
N VAL A 26 2.18 -1.60 -8.67
CA VAL A 26 3.57 -1.25 -8.93
C VAL A 26 4.51 -2.40 -8.55
N SER A 27 4.24 -3.12 -7.46
CA SER A 27 5.01 -4.31 -7.06
C SER A 27 4.90 -5.45 -8.10
N VAL A 28 3.74 -5.63 -8.73
CA VAL A 28 3.54 -6.59 -9.83
C VAL A 28 4.27 -6.16 -11.10
N LEU A 29 4.15 -4.88 -11.48
CA LEU A 29 4.74 -4.35 -12.72
C LEU A 29 6.26 -4.25 -12.63
N PHE A 30 6.78 -3.93 -11.43
CA PHE A 30 8.20 -3.71 -11.17
C PHE A 30 8.69 -4.53 -9.96
N PRO A 31 8.78 -5.86 -10.07
CA PRO A 31 9.18 -6.73 -8.97
C PRO A 31 10.62 -6.51 -8.48
N ARG A 32 11.44 -5.79 -9.27
CA ARG A 32 12.83 -5.40 -8.93
C ARG A 32 12.93 -4.10 -8.12
N ILE A 33 11.88 -3.29 -8.03
CA ILE A 33 11.95 -2.04 -7.26
C ILE A 33 12.07 -2.39 -5.77
N HIS A 34 13.02 -1.74 -5.11
CA HIS A 34 13.24 -1.94 -3.68
C HIS A 34 12.02 -1.44 -2.90
N PHE A 35 11.48 -2.26 -2.00
CA PHE A 35 10.27 -1.95 -1.22
C PHE A 35 10.36 -0.60 -0.48
N LEU A 36 11.58 -0.19 -0.10
CA LEU A 36 11.87 1.12 0.49
C LEU A 36 11.42 2.29 -0.39
N PHE A 37 11.58 2.23 -1.71
CA PHE A 37 11.15 3.31 -2.60
C PHE A 37 9.63 3.47 -2.61
N LEU A 38 8.89 2.37 -2.59
CA LEU A 38 7.42 2.41 -2.51
C LEU A 38 6.95 2.97 -1.17
N ILE A 39 7.60 2.58 -0.07
CA ILE A 39 7.27 3.10 1.27
C ILE A 39 7.55 4.60 1.33
N LEU A 40 8.68 5.05 0.78
CA LEU A 40 9.02 6.47 0.74
C LEU A 40 8.03 7.27 -0.11
N ALA A 41 7.66 6.77 -1.28
CA ALA A 41 6.66 7.39 -2.14
C ALA A 41 5.27 7.45 -1.48
N SER A 42 4.87 6.36 -0.82
CA SER A 42 3.63 6.25 -0.04
C SER A 42 3.58 7.22 1.14
N GLY A 43 4.66 7.30 1.93
CA GLY A 43 4.79 8.24 3.04
C GLY A 43 4.78 9.69 2.56
N LEU A 44 5.41 9.99 1.43
CA LEU A 44 5.39 11.33 0.83
C LEU A 44 3.98 11.71 0.35
N ALA A 45 3.26 10.77 -0.30
CA ALA A 45 1.88 10.99 -0.71
C ALA A 45 0.94 11.22 0.49
N ALA A 46 1.13 10.45 1.57
CA ALA A 46 0.40 10.61 2.83
C ALA A 46 0.67 11.97 3.48
N TYR A 47 1.92 12.44 3.46
CA TYR A 47 2.29 13.77 3.95
C TYR A 47 1.61 14.88 3.14
N PHE A 48 1.71 14.84 1.81
CA PHE A 48 1.04 15.81 0.94
C PHE A 48 -0.48 15.85 1.17
N TYR A 49 -1.10 14.69 1.33
CA TYR A 49 -2.52 14.59 1.65
C TYR A 49 -2.88 15.31 2.95
N THR A 50 -2.13 15.09 4.02
CA THR A 50 -2.41 15.73 5.32
C THR A 50 -2.21 17.25 5.31
N VAL A 51 -1.32 17.75 4.45
CA VAL A 51 -1.13 19.18 4.23
C VAL A 51 -2.33 19.78 3.47
N VAL A 52 -2.84 19.09 2.44
CA VAL A 52 -3.97 19.56 1.62
C VAL A 52 -5.29 19.55 2.40
N VAL A 53 -5.51 18.55 3.25
CA VAL A 53 -6.75 18.41 4.03
C VAL A 53 -6.67 19.20 5.36
N GLU A 54 -5.57 19.91 5.61
CA GLU A 54 -5.32 20.72 6.81
C GLU A 54 -5.39 19.94 8.15
N VAL A 55 -5.33 18.61 8.12
CA VAL A 55 -5.44 17.74 9.31
C VAL A 55 -4.06 17.34 9.82
N LYS A 56 -3.28 18.34 10.24
CA LYS A 56 -1.87 18.14 10.63
C LYS A 56 -1.69 17.18 11.80
N ASP A 57 -2.61 17.14 12.75
CA ASP A 57 -2.53 16.23 13.91
C ASP A 57 -2.62 14.74 13.53
N LEU A 58 -3.28 14.42 12.40
CA LEU A 58 -3.40 13.04 11.90
C LEU A 58 -2.28 12.65 10.93
N THR A 59 -1.29 13.53 10.70
CA THR A 59 -0.21 13.29 9.72
C THR A 59 0.58 12.03 10.02
N LEU A 60 1.08 11.89 11.24
CA LEU A 60 1.87 10.72 11.64
C LEU A 60 1.07 9.42 11.53
N PHE A 61 -0.19 9.43 11.99
CA PHE A 61 -1.08 8.28 11.89
C PHE A 61 -1.32 7.90 10.42
N THR A 62 -1.59 8.87 9.56
CA THR A 62 -1.82 8.67 8.12
C THR A 62 -0.60 8.10 7.42
N ILE A 63 0.60 8.59 7.75
CA ILE A 63 1.86 8.08 7.20
C ILE A 63 2.09 6.62 7.63
N ILE A 64 1.90 6.31 8.91
CA ILE A 64 2.11 4.96 9.45
C ILE A 64 1.13 3.99 8.79
N VAL A 65 -0.16 4.32 8.78
CA VAL A 65 -1.20 3.47 8.17
C VAL A 65 -0.90 3.23 6.69
N ASN A 66 -0.62 4.28 5.91
CA ASN A 66 -0.30 4.12 4.49
C ASN A 66 0.97 3.29 4.26
N SER A 67 2.00 3.47 5.08
CA SER A 67 3.23 2.69 4.99
C SER A 67 2.97 1.22 5.29
N THR A 68 2.20 0.91 6.34
CA THR A 68 1.81 -0.46 6.69
C THR A 68 1.00 -1.12 5.57
N PHE A 69 -0.01 -0.44 5.04
CA PHE A 69 -0.82 -0.98 3.94
C PHE A 69 -0.02 -1.14 2.64
N SER A 70 0.91 -0.24 2.36
CA SER A 70 1.84 -0.38 1.23
C SER A 70 2.72 -1.62 1.41
N PHE A 71 3.21 -1.86 2.62
CA PHE A 71 4.00 -3.05 2.95
C PHE A 71 3.18 -4.34 2.77
N ILE A 72 1.93 -4.34 3.22
CA ILE A 72 1.01 -5.47 3.03
C ILE A 72 0.79 -5.75 1.55
N GLY A 73 0.52 -4.72 0.73
CA GLY A 73 0.33 -4.87 -0.71
C GLY A 73 1.55 -5.46 -1.41
N ILE A 74 2.76 -4.98 -1.09
CA ILE A 74 4.02 -5.49 -1.63
C ILE A 74 4.25 -6.95 -1.18
N GLY A 75 4.06 -7.21 0.12
CA GLY A 75 4.25 -8.53 0.71
C GLY A 75 3.30 -9.56 0.10
N TYR A 76 2.04 -9.19 -0.11
CA TYR A 76 1.04 -10.05 -0.73
C TYR A 76 1.44 -10.45 -2.16
N VAL A 77 1.88 -9.49 -2.96
CA VAL A 77 2.35 -9.73 -4.34
C VAL A 77 3.58 -10.63 -4.35
N LYS A 78 4.58 -10.36 -3.50
CA LYS A 78 5.78 -11.21 -3.41
C LYS A 78 5.44 -12.63 -2.96
N CYS A 79 4.51 -12.79 -2.03
CA CYS A 79 4.02 -14.09 -1.58
C CYS A 79 3.35 -14.87 -2.72
N LEU A 80 2.48 -14.22 -3.50
CA LEU A 80 1.84 -14.83 -4.66
C LEU A 80 2.86 -15.27 -5.73
N ILE A 81 3.83 -14.41 -6.05
CA ILE A 81 4.89 -14.74 -7.01
C ILE A 81 5.72 -15.93 -6.51
N TYR A 82 6.06 -15.95 -5.22
CA TYR A 82 6.80 -17.05 -4.61
C TYR A 82 6.02 -18.37 -4.63
N LEU A 83 4.73 -18.35 -4.27
CA LEU A 83 3.86 -19.52 -4.32
C LEU A 83 3.70 -20.05 -5.74
N LYS A 84 3.54 -19.16 -6.73
CA LYS A 84 3.47 -19.55 -8.14
C LYS A 84 4.74 -20.26 -8.58
N LYS A 85 5.91 -19.69 -8.30
CA LYS A 85 7.20 -20.28 -8.65
C LYS A 85 7.41 -21.65 -7.99
N LYS A 86 7.06 -21.75 -6.71
CA LYS A 86 7.15 -23.01 -5.96
C LYS A 86 6.18 -24.08 -6.50
N GLY A 87 4.98 -23.67 -6.92
CA GLY A 87 4.01 -24.56 -7.56
C GLY A 87 4.51 -25.12 -8.90
N GLU A 88 5.15 -24.28 -9.72
CA GLU A 88 5.79 -24.69 -10.97
C GLU A 88 6.92 -25.71 -10.71
N GLU A 89 7.76 -25.48 -9.68
CA GLU A 89 8.83 -26.41 -9.28
C GLU A 89 8.29 -27.78 -8.81
N TYR A 90 7.19 -27.82 -8.05
CA TYR A 90 6.56 -29.08 -7.63
C TYR A 90 5.88 -29.83 -8.78
N GLN A 91 5.36 -29.12 -9.78
CA GLN A 91 4.72 -29.72 -10.94
C GLN A 91 5.76 -30.32 -11.88
N ASP A 92 6.92 -29.67 -12.04
CA ASP A 92 8.03 -30.16 -12.86
C ASP A 92 8.76 -31.35 -12.19
N SER A 93 8.85 -31.37 -10.85
CA SER A 93 9.45 -32.48 -10.09
C SER A 93 8.61 -33.77 -10.04
N ASN A 94 7.34 -33.73 -10.46
CA ASN A 94 6.41 -34.87 -10.44
C ASN A 94 6.16 -35.48 -11.83
N ILE A 95 6.94 -35.07 -12.84
CA ILE A 95 7.02 -35.65 -14.19
C ILE A 95 8.37 -36.36 -14.31
#